data_AF-A0A7Y0DAA4-F1
#
_entry.id   AF-A0A7Y0DAA4-F1
#
_cell.length_a   1.000
_cell.length_b   1.000
_cell.length_c   1.000
_cell.angle_alpha   90.00
_cell.angle_beta   90.00
_cell.angle_gamma   90.00
#
_symmetry.space_group_name_H-M   'P 1'
#
loop_
_entity.id
_entity.type
_entity.pdbx_description
1 polymer ?
#
loop_
_entity_poly.entity_id
_entity_poly.type
_entity_poly.pdbx_seq_one_letter_code
_entity_poly.pdbx_strand_id
1 'polypeptide(L)'
;MTAALRATPPAVRQPAVDTLAGLGTMLRLVVRRNRVRLAVWWVVLVGLFAYVAAYYASVFTTQAALDGFAALSDTPAIKALTGLAAAPATLGGAVWTKFWMTGALSLAFGVVFLVTRNGRAEEEVGRTELLRSRMLGLHACSAASWLVNAALCVAVGAGVSLASAAGGLDPAGAGITGSLVVGASVAGVGMVALGVGAVAGQVASTSRGANGFGSVVLGVLYVLRMVGDLGDGRLTWVSPVGWGQEMAPWGANRWWPLGLLVLLAGALLALAGRLEARRDLGSGLMPERPGPAGAPARYARPLGLALRLQRGPIIGWTVTIVLCALLFGSVVQAMTDLLKDAGPTATAMLGGTGVDALLSLLVVMIAMITAVFALQSAVTLRADEASGIVEPQLAGAVSRRRWALERLLIPALGAAVLLLIGGAGIGAGYGSITGDPGQTSRLAGAALAYWPAVMVLVGVAVALFGWLPRLAIPLTWGVLAAMWFIVLIGDALHLPGWLLDALPFSATPTQPLEPLSWTPLLVLALVAAGLTWTGIDRFARRDVLTG
;
A
#
# COMPACT_ATOMS: atom_id res chain seq x y z
N MET A 1 -15.13 73.22 27.20
CA MET A 1 -13.83 72.81 26.62
C MET A 1 -13.97 71.39 26.11
N THR A 2 -13.69 71.22 24.83
CA THR A 2 -14.04 70.11 23.95
C THR A 2 -13.11 68.91 24.09
N ALA A 3 -13.68 67.71 24.24
CA ALA A 3 -12.96 66.45 24.17
C ALA A 3 -12.52 66.17 22.73
N ALA A 4 -11.21 66.06 22.50
CA ALA A 4 -10.66 65.69 21.21
C ALA A 4 -10.86 64.18 20.96
N LEU A 5 -11.76 63.85 20.04
CA LEU A 5 -11.94 62.51 19.50
C LEU A 5 -10.65 62.10 18.76
N ARG A 6 -9.95 61.08 19.26
CA ARG A 6 -8.87 60.42 18.52
C ARG A 6 -9.46 59.77 17.28
N ALA A 7 -9.13 60.30 16.11
CA ALA A 7 -9.44 59.67 14.83
C ALA A 7 -8.78 58.29 14.77
N THR A 8 -9.59 57.25 14.59
CA THR A 8 -9.11 55.91 14.19
C THR A 8 -8.42 56.03 12.83
N PRO A 9 -7.19 55.52 12.67
CA PRO A 9 -6.53 55.57 11.38
C PRO A 9 -7.40 54.83 10.33
N PRO A 10 -7.49 55.34 9.09
CA PRO A 10 -8.25 54.67 8.05
C PRO A 10 -7.71 53.25 7.88
N ALA A 11 -8.59 52.26 7.94
CA ALA A 11 -8.25 50.88 7.65
C ALA A 11 -7.58 50.84 6.28
N VAL A 12 -6.29 50.49 6.25
CA VAL A 12 -5.58 50.23 5.00
C VAL A 12 -6.36 49.11 4.31
N ARG A 13 -7.11 49.45 3.24
CA ARG A 13 -7.67 48.44 2.34
C ARG A 13 -6.46 47.73 1.73
N GLN A 14 -6.08 46.60 2.31
CA GLN A 14 -5.16 45.69 1.64
C GLN A 14 -5.80 45.37 0.28
N PRO A 15 -5.09 45.55 -0.84
CA PRO A 15 -5.60 45.13 -2.13
C PRO A 15 -5.99 43.65 -2.00
N ALA A 16 -7.09 43.25 -2.63
CA ALA A 16 -7.52 41.84 -2.62
C ALA A 16 -6.31 40.99 -3.02
N VAL A 17 -5.66 40.38 -2.03
CA VAL A 17 -4.40 39.68 -2.24
C VAL A 17 -4.78 38.51 -3.11
N ASP A 18 -4.25 38.46 -4.33
CA ASP A 18 -4.48 37.35 -5.24
C ASP A 18 -4.08 36.06 -4.51
N THR A 19 -5.10 35.29 -4.10
CA THR A 19 -4.90 34.08 -3.29
C THR A 19 -4.12 33.00 -4.02
N LEU A 20 -3.91 33.16 -5.33
CA LEU A 20 -3.16 32.28 -6.21
C LEU A 20 -1.87 32.93 -6.74
N ALA A 21 -1.46 34.08 -6.22
CA ALA A 21 -0.20 34.72 -6.59
C ALA A 21 0.97 33.72 -6.47
N GLY A 22 1.75 33.57 -7.55
CA GLY A 22 2.89 32.63 -7.59
C GLY A 22 2.55 31.17 -7.91
N LEU A 23 1.29 30.84 -8.26
CA LEU A 23 0.86 29.48 -8.61
C LEU A 23 1.72 28.84 -9.71
N GLY A 24 2.04 29.56 -10.79
CA GLY A 24 2.86 29.03 -11.88
C GLY A 24 4.27 28.62 -11.45
N THR A 25 4.90 29.40 -10.57
CA THR A 25 6.20 29.08 -9.98
C THR A 25 6.10 27.85 -9.09
N MET A 26 5.04 27.76 -8.28
CA MET A 26 4.78 26.61 -7.41
C MET A 26 4.49 25.33 -8.20
N LEU A 27 3.72 25.40 -9.29
CA LEU A 27 3.50 24.27 -10.20
C LEU A 27 4.82 23.73 -10.73
N ARG A 28 5.68 24.61 -11.25
CA ARG A 28 7.00 24.23 -11.75
C ARG A 28 7.87 23.59 -10.66
N LEU A 29 7.82 24.12 -9.44
CA LEU A 29 8.55 23.58 -8.29
C LEU A 29 8.06 22.17 -7.92
N VAL A 30 6.74 21.99 -7.77
CA VAL A 30 6.12 20.70 -7.41
C VAL A 30 6.44 19.64 -8.47
N VAL A 31 6.34 19.98 -9.76
CA VAL A 31 6.69 19.06 -10.86
C VAL A 31 8.18 18.73 -10.84
N ARG A 32 9.08 19.71 -10.78
CA ARG A 32 10.53 19.45 -10.78
C ARG A 32 10.96 18.55 -9.63
N ARG A 33 10.39 18.77 -8.44
CA ARG A 33 10.72 18.01 -7.24
C ARG A 33 10.15 16.58 -7.27
N ASN A 34 9.00 16.38 -7.91
CA ASN A 34 8.32 15.09 -7.91
C ASN A 34 8.39 14.34 -9.25
N ARG A 35 9.05 14.87 -10.29
CA ARG A 35 9.07 14.28 -11.65
C ARG A 35 9.36 12.79 -11.70
N VAL A 36 10.37 12.33 -10.96
CA VAL A 36 10.75 10.90 -10.93
C VAL A 36 9.64 10.08 -10.27
N ARG A 37 9.08 10.57 -9.18
CA ARG A 37 8.01 9.88 -8.45
C ARG A 37 6.71 9.84 -9.26
N LEU A 38 6.34 10.94 -9.92
CA LEU A 38 5.18 11.01 -10.81
C LEU A 38 5.35 10.07 -12.00
N ALA A 39 6.55 10.05 -12.61
CA ALA A 39 6.88 9.13 -13.69
C ALA A 39 6.81 7.67 -13.23
N VAL A 40 7.36 7.33 -12.06
CA VAL A 40 7.28 5.98 -11.50
C VAL A 40 5.83 5.57 -11.25
N TRP A 41 5.00 6.42 -10.65
CA TRP A 41 3.57 6.12 -10.48
C TRP A 41 2.85 5.87 -11.80
N TRP A 42 3.12 6.71 -12.80
CA TRP A 42 2.54 6.55 -14.12
C TRP A 42 3.00 5.25 -14.79
N VAL A 43 4.30 4.99 -14.83
CA VAL A 43 4.90 3.79 -15.44
C VAL A 43 4.42 2.52 -14.75
N VAL A 44 4.38 2.51 -13.41
CA VAL A 44 3.94 1.33 -12.66
C VAL A 44 2.47 1.03 -12.90
N LEU A 45 1.57 2.02 -12.81
CA LEU A 45 0.14 1.77 -12.95
C LEU A 45 -0.26 1.47 -14.40
N VAL A 46 0.23 2.26 -15.36
CA VAL A 46 -0.05 2.05 -16.79
C VAL A 46 0.67 0.82 -17.32
N GLY A 47 1.92 0.61 -16.92
CA GLY A 47 2.70 -0.57 -17.29
C GLY A 47 2.14 -1.85 -16.70
N LEU A 48 1.65 -1.83 -15.45
CA LEU A 48 0.96 -2.98 -14.87
C LEU A 48 -0.33 -3.31 -15.63
N PHE A 49 -1.11 -2.29 -16.01
CA PHE A 49 -2.31 -2.52 -16.84
C PHE A 49 -1.94 -3.14 -18.18
N ALA A 50 -0.99 -2.54 -18.90
CA ALA A 50 -0.52 -3.03 -20.20
C ALA A 50 0.03 -4.46 -20.11
N TYR A 51 0.79 -4.76 -19.05
CA TYR A 51 1.29 -6.10 -18.77
C TYR A 51 0.16 -7.11 -18.55
N VAL A 52 -0.81 -6.78 -17.67
CA VAL A 52 -1.96 -7.67 -17.41
C VAL A 52 -2.77 -7.88 -18.69
N ALA A 53 -2.98 -6.82 -19.48
CA ALA A 53 -3.65 -6.92 -20.77
C ALA A 53 -2.94 -7.86 -21.74
N ALA A 54 -1.64 -7.68 -21.94
CA ALA A 54 -0.84 -8.54 -22.81
C ALA A 54 -0.77 -9.99 -22.32
N TYR A 55 -0.60 -10.19 -21.01
CA TYR A 55 -0.58 -11.51 -20.40
C TYR A 55 -1.93 -12.22 -20.59
N TYR A 56 -3.05 -11.55 -20.32
CA TYR A 56 -4.38 -12.13 -20.49
C TYR A 56 -4.69 -12.42 -21.96
N ALA A 57 -4.25 -11.57 -22.89
CA ALA A 57 -4.38 -11.85 -24.32
C ALA A 57 -3.59 -13.11 -24.75
N SER A 58 -2.44 -13.36 -24.11
CA SER A 58 -1.63 -14.56 -24.39
C SER A 58 -2.18 -15.85 -23.77
N VAL A 59 -2.87 -15.74 -22.63
CA VAL A 59 -3.44 -16.88 -21.90
C VAL A 59 -4.82 -17.24 -22.45
N PHE A 60 -5.66 -16.24 -22.72
CA PHE A 60 -7.04 -16.40 -23.16
C PHE A 60 -7.16 -16.20 -24.67
N THR A 61 -6.71 -17.20 -25.43
CA THR A 61 -6.72 -17.18 -26.90
C THR A 61 -8.05 -17.64 -27.53
N THR A 62 -8.93 -18.26 -26.74
CA THR A 62 -10.22 -18.79 -27.19
C THR A 62 -11.37 -18.29 -26.33
N GLN A 63 -12.57 -18.18 -26.93
CA GLN A 63 -13.77 -17.75 -26.20
C GLN A 63 -14.12 -18.72 -25.07
N ALA A 64 -13.97 -20.04 -25.29
CA ALA A 64 -14.22 -21.05 -24.27
C ALA A 64 -13.34 -20.86 -23.01
N ALA A 65 -12.09 -20.40 -23.17
CA ALA A 65 -11.21 -20.09 -22.05
C ALA A 65 -11.68 -18.84 -21.27
N LEU A 66 -12.20 -17.82 -21.97
CA LEU A 66 -12.79 -16.64 -21.34
C LEU A 66 -14.09 -16.98 -20.60
N ASP A 67 -14.93 -17.84 -21.18
CA ASP A 67 -16.18 -18.29 -20.54
C ASP A 67 -15.87 -19.10 -19.27
N GLY A 68 -14.86 -19.99 -19.31
CA GLY A 68 -14.37 -20.71 -18.15
C GLY A 68 -13.81 -19.79 -17.06
N PHE A 69 -13.06 -18.75 -17.44
CA PHE A 69 -12.59 -17.74 -16.50
C PHE A 69 -13.74 -16.93 -15.88
N ALA A 70 -14.75 -16.58 -16.68
CA ALA A 70 -15.94 -15.88 -16.21
C ALA A 70 -16.69 -16.72 -15.17
N ALA A 71 -16.85 -18.02 -15.40
CA ALA A 71 -17.47 -18.94 -14.44
C ALA A 71 -16.66 -19.06 -13.14
N LEU A 72 -15.33 -19.17 -13.22
CA LEU A 72 -14.46 -19.22 -12.04
C LEU A 72 -14.51 -17.90 -11.25
N SER A 73 -14.55 -16.77 -11.96
CA SER A 73 -14.64 -15.44 -11.36
C SER A 73 -16.01 -15.13 -10.77
N ASP A 74 -17.02 -15.98 -11.01
CA ASP A 74 -18.39 -15.78 -10.54
C ASP A 74 -18.58 -16.09 -9.04
N THR A 75 -17.50 -16.41 -8.33
CA THR A 75 -17.55 -16.70 -6.89
C THR A 75 -17.72 -15.43 -6.04
N PRO A 76 -18.49 -15.49 -4.94
CA PRO A 76 -18.70 -14.34 -4.06
C PRO A 76 -17.39 -13.71 -3.55
N ALA A 77 -16.38 -14.53 -3.28
CA ALA A 77 -15.08 -14.06 -2.79
C ALA A 77 -14.32 -13.24 -3.86
N ILE A 78 -14.29 -13.71 -5.11
CA ILE A 78 -13.64 -12.99 -6.21
C ILE A 78 -14.40 -11.71 -6.53
N LYS A 79 -15.73 -11.75 -6.64
CA LYS A 79 -16.57 -10.57 -6.85
C LYS A 79 -16.38 -9.52 -5.75
N ALA A 80 -16.37 -9.96 -4.49
CA ALA A 80 -16.11 -9.08 -3.35
C ALA A 80 -14.73 -8.42 -3.45
N LEU A 81 -13.68 -9.15 -3.84
CA LEU A 81 -12.33 -8.60 -3.86
C LEU A 81 -12.06 -7.72 -5.08
N THR A 82 -12.56 -8.12 -6.25
CA THR A 82 -12.19 -7.54 -7.55
C THR A 82 -13.22 -6.58 -8.12
N GLY A 83 -14.44 -6.62 -7.59
CA GLY A 83 -15.60 -5.91 -8.11
C GLY A 83 -16.31 -6.69 -9.21
N LEU A 84 -17.52 -6.22 -9.53
CA LEU A 84 -18.35 -6.82 -10.57
C LEU A 84 -17.87 -6.35 -11.94
N ALA A 85 -17.34 -7.28 -12.73
CA ALA A 85 -17.07 -7.04 -14.14
C ALA A 85 -18.39 -7.09 -14.92
N ALA A 86 -18.66 -6.07 -15.73
CA ALA A 86 -19.90 -5.98 -16.50
C ALA A 86 -19.95 -6.98 -17.68
N ALA A 87 -18.79 -7.37 -18.21
CA ALA A 87 -18.66 -8.29 -19.34
C ALA A 87 -17.51 -9.30 -19.10
N PRO A 88 -17.59 -10.16 -18.07
CA PRO A 88 -16.46 -10.99 -17.60
C PRO A 88 -15.96 -12.00 -18.64
N ALA A 89 -16.81 -12.40 -19.58
CA ALA A 89 -16.49 -13.30 -20.69
C ALA A 89 -15.78 -12.61 -21.87
N THR A 90 -15.46 -11.32 -21.76
CA THR A 90 -14.66 -10.59 -22.76
C THR A 90 -13.23 -10.44 -22.27
N LEU A 91 -12.28 -10.28 -23.19
CA LEU A 91 -10.88 -10.01 -22.84
C LEU A 91 -10.76 -8.75 -21.96
N GLY A 92 -11.49 -7.68 -22.30
CA GLY A 92 -11.57 -6.45 -21.49
C GLY A 92 -12.11 -6.69 -20.09
N GLY A 93 -13.19 -7.48 -19.95
CA GLY A 93 -13.75 -7.85 -18.67
C GLY A 93 -12.83 -8.74 -17.82
N ALA A 94 -12.10 -9.67 -18.42
CA ALA A 94 -11.14 -10.49 -17.71
C ALA A 94 -9.98 -9.65 -17.14
N VAL A 95 -9.48 -8.71 -17.93
CA VAL A 95 -8.45 -7.73 -17.49
C VAL A 95 -9.00 -6.80 -16.41
N TRP A 96 -10.26 -6.38 -16.53
CA TRP A 96 -10.94 -5.58 -15.50
C TRP A 96 -10.98 -6.30 -14.15
N THR A 97 -11.46 -7.55 -14.13
CA THR A 97 -11.51 -8.39 -12.93
C THR A 97 -10.16 -8.44 -12.24
N LYS A 98 -9.05 -8.50 -12.98
CA LYS A 98 -7.73 -8.56 -12.34
C LYS A 98 -7.18 -7.19 -11.94
N PHE A 99 -7.32 -6.19 -12.81
CA PHE A 99 -6.59 -4.94 -12.66
C PHE A 99 -7.39 -3.83 -11.98
N TRP A 100 -8.65 -3.60 -12.36
CA TRP A 100 -9.30 -2.30 -12.16
C TRP A 100 -9.27 -1.87 -10.70
N MET A 101 -9.68 -2.77 -9.81
CA MET A 101 -9.67 -2.60 -8.36
C MET A 101 -8.27 -2.25 -7.83
N THR A 102 -7.26 -3.04 -8.19
CA THR A 102 -5.87 -2.84 -7.78
C THR A 102 -5.34 -1.51 -8.28
N GLY A 103 -5.59 -1.17 -9.55
CA GLY A 103 -5.14 0.06 -10.19
C GLY A 103 -5.80 1.31 -9.60
N ALA A 104 -7.12 1.30 -9.47
CA ALA A 104 -7.90 2.42 -8.92
C ALA A 104 -7.54 2.69 -7.45
N LEU A 105 -7.45 1.64 -6.63
CA LEU A 105 -7.12 1.79 -5.21
C LEU A 105 -5.64 2.16 -5.00
N SER A 106 -4.72 1.62 -5.80
CA SER A 106 -3.31 2.01 -5.76
C SER A 106 -3.11 3.47 -6.16
N LEU A 107 -3.79 3.93 -7.21
CA LEU A 107 -3.81 5.34 -7.58
C LEU A 107 -4.39 6.20 -6.45
N ALA A 108 -5.51 5.78 -5.85
CA ALA A 108 -6.15 6.50 -4.76
C ALA A 108 -5.22 6.68 -3.55
N PHE A 109 -4.62 5.59 -3.04
CA PHE A 109 -3.65 5.67 -1.94
C PHE A 109 -2.41 6.49 -2.33
N GLY A 110 -1.88 6.27 -3.54
CA GLY A 110 -0.73 6.99 -4.06
C GLY A 110 -0.95 8.50 -4.07
N VAL A 111 -2.12 8.93 -4.54
CA VAL A 111 -2.53 10.33 -4.60
C VAL A 111 -2.71 10.92 -3.20
N VAL A 112 -3.36 10.21 -2.26
CA VAL A 112 -3.44 10.65 -0.85
C VAL A 112 -2.03 10.92 -0.29
N PHE A 113 -1.10 9.98 -0.50
CA PHE A 113 0.28 10.10 0.00
C PHE A 113 1.09 11.20 -0.70
N LEU A 114 0.83 11.47 -1.98
CA LEU A 114 1.46 12.57 -2.71
C LEU A 114 0.94 13.93 -2.26
N VAL A 115 -0.37 14.04 -2.01
CA VAL A 115 -1.01 15.27 -1.53
C VAL A 115 -0.52 15.63 -0.14
N THR A 116 -0.48 14.67 0.78
CA THR A 116 0.05 14.89 2.14
C THR A 116 1.55 15.20 2.13
N ARG A 117 2.32 14.55 1.27
CA ARG A 117 3.76 14.82 1.10
C ARG A 117 4.03 16.26 0.64
N ASN A 118 3.26 16.75 -0.32
CA ASN A 118 3.46 18.09 -0.88
C ASN A 118 2.72 19.19 -0.09
N GLY A 119 1.86 18.81 0.86
CA GLY A 119 1.12 19.70 1.75
C GLY A 119 1.59 19.57 3.19
N ARG A 120 0.87 18.79 4.01
CA ARG A 120 1.10 18.69 5.47
C ARG A 120 2.54 18.33 5.84
N ALA A 121 3.23 17.47 5.09
CA ALA A 121 4.63 17.14 5.39
C ALA A 121 5.59 18.32 5.13
N GLU A 122 5.30 19.21 4.18
CA GLU A 122 6.08 20.43 3.98
C GLU A 122 5.82 21.47 5.07
N GLU A 123 4.60 21.50 5.59
CA GLU A 123 4.25 22.33 6.75
C GLU A 123 4.95 21.84 8.02
N GLU A 124 4.93 20.54 8.31
CA GLU A 124 5.61 19.95 9.47
C GLU A 124 7.12 20.21 9.48
N VAL A 125 7.75 20.23 8.31
CA VAL A 125 9.19 20.49 8.16
C VAL A 125 9.51 22.00 8.15
N GLY A 126 8.49 22.87 8.27
CA GLY A 126 8.63 24.34 8.31
C GLY A 126 8.95 24.99 6.97
N ARG A 127 9.02 24.21 5.87
CA ARG A 127 9.34 24.75 4.54
C ARG A 127 8.23 25.63 3.99
N THR A 128 6.98 25.28 4.28
CA THR A 128 5.83 26.08 3.87
C THR A 128 5.85 27.48 4.48
N GLU A 129 6.36 27.63 5.71
CA GLU A 129 6.51 28.94 6.38
C GLU A 129 7.53 29.82 5.65
N LEU A 130 8.69 29.26 5.32
CA LEU A 130 9.73 29.96 4.55
C LEU A 130 9.23 30.39 3.17
N LEU A 131 8.46 29.55 2.49
CA LEU A 131 7.86 29.88 1.19
C LEU A 131 6.79 30.98 1.32
N ARG A 132 5.91 30.88 2.32
CA ARG A 132 4.85 31.87 2.60
C ARG A 132 5.38 33.21 3.13
N SER A 133 6.63 33.29 3.58
CA SER A 133 7.30 34.56 3.90
C SER A 133 7.59 35.43 2.67
N ARG A 134 7.45 34.88 1.46
CA ARG A 134 7.54 35.59 0.18
C ARG A 134 6.16 35.95 -0.36
N MET A 135 6.09 36.62 -1.51
CA MET A 135 4.84 36.98 -2.19
C MET A 135 4.16 35.75 -2.82
N LEU A 136 3.68 34.82 -1.98
CA LEU A 136 2.84 33.69 -2.38
C LEU A 136 1.43 33.90 -1.85
N GLY A 137 0.44 33.67 -2.71
CA GLY A 137 -0.96 33.62 -2.32
C GLY A 137 -1.23 32.46 -1.37
N LEU A 138 -2.25 32.60 -0.51
CA LEU A 138 -2.63 31.62 0.50
C LEU A 138 -2.81 30.21 -0.07
N HIS A 139 -3.46 30.08 -1.23
CA HIS A 139 -3.78 28.81 -1.87
C HIS A 139 -2.74 28.37 -2.90
N ALA A 140 -1.70 29.17 -3.17
CA ALA A 140 -0.77 28.90 -4.27
C ALA A 140 -0.02 27.56 -4.12
N CYS A 141 0.41 27.22 -2.90
CA CYS A 141 1.08 25.94 -2.62
C CYS A 141 0.12 24.75 -2.74
N SER A 142 -1.04 24.83 -2.07
CA SER A 142 -2.03 23.76 -2.05
C SER A 142 -2.63 23.51 -3.44
N ALA A 143 -3.04 24.56 -4.15
CA ALA A 143 -3.57 24.46 -5.50
C ALA A 143 -2.53 23.91 -6.50
N ALA A 144 -1.26 24.32 -6.41
CA ALA A 144 -0.20 23.74 -7.24
C ALA A 144 -0.05 22.23 -6.99
N SER A 145 -0.05 21.80 -5.73
CA SER A 145 0.00 20.39 -5.36
C SER A 145 -1.21 19.63 -5.92
N TRP A 146 -2.42 20.18 -5.77
CA TRP A 146 -3.65 19.51 -6.20
C TRP A 146 -3.74 19.40 -7.73
N LEU A 147 -3.37 20.46 -8.47
CA LEU A 147 -3.35 20.44 -9.92
C LEU A 147 -2.36 19.42 -10.49
N VAL A 148 -1.16 19.30 -9.91
CA VAL A 148 -0.18 18.30 -10.35
C VAL A 148 -0.67 16.87 -10.09
N ASN A 149 -1.31 16.63 -8.95
CA ASN A 149 -1.88 15.32 -8.64
C ASN A 149 -3.13 15.00 -9.48
N ALA A 150 -3.97 16.00 -9.78
CA ALA A 150 -5.09 15.85 -10.71
C ALA A 150 -4.58 15.50 -12.12
N ALA A 151 -3.51 16.17 -12.57
CA ALA A 151 -2.85 15.87 -13.84
C ALA A 151 -2.28 14.44 -13.86
N LEU A 152 -1.74 13.94 -12.75
CA LEU A 152 -1.34 12.53 -12.62
C LEU A 152 -2.53 11.59 -12.78
N CYS A 153 -3.67 11.85 -12.13
CA CYS A 153 -4.87 11.01 -12.27
C CYS A 153 -5.34 10.95 -13.73
N VAL A 154 -5.41 12.10 -14.40
CA VAL A 154 -5.77 12.18 -15.83
C VAL A 154 -4.74 11.45 -16.69
N ALA A 155 -3.45 11.64 -16.44
CA ALA A 155 -2.39 10.98 -17.20
C ALA A 155 -2.42 9.46 -17.05
N VAL A 156 -2.69 8.94 -15.84
CA VAL A 156 -2.86 7.51 -15.59
C VAL A 156 -4.11 6.99 -16.29
N GLY A 157 -5.25 7.69 -16.18
CA GLY A 157 -6.47 7.31 -16.90
C GLY A 157 -6.28 7.27 -18.41
N ALA A 158 -5.67 8.31 -18.99
CA ALA A 158 -5.35 8.36 -20.41
C ALA A 158 -4.36 7.26 -20.83
N GLY A 159 -3.36 6.95 -20.00
CA GLY A 159 -2.42 5.86 -20.23
C GLY A 159 -3.09 4.49 -20.21
N VAL A 160 -3.99 4.25 -19.25
CA VAL A 160 -4.81 3.02 -19.19
C VAL A 160 -5.72 2.91 -20.42
N SER A 161 -6.39 4.00 -20.82
CA SER A 161 -7.21 4.01 -22.04
C SER A 161 -6.40 3.73 -23.30
N LEU A 162 -5.21 4.32 -23.41
CA LEU A 162 -4.33 4.09 -24.56
C LEU A 162 -3.82 2.65 -24.60
N ALA A 163 -3.35 2.12 -23.47
CA ALA A 163 -2.93 0.73 -23.36
C ALA A 163 -4.08 -0.24 -23.65
N SER A 164 -5.30 0.15 -23.26
CA SER A 164 -6.51 -0.64 -23.50
C SER A 164 -6.86 -0.71 -24.99
N ALA A 165 -6.86 0.45 -25.66
CA ALA A 165 -7.13 0.55 -27.08
C ALA A 165 -6.03 -0.15 -27.91
N ALA A 166 -4.76 0.03 -27.54
CA ALA A 166 -3.62 -0.63 -28.19
C ALA A 166 -3.64 -2.16 -28.01
N GLY A 167 -4.14 -2.64 -26.87
CA GLY A 167 -4.30 -4.07 -26.58
C GLY A 167 -5.51 -4.73 -27.25
N GLY A 168 -6.36 -3.98 -27.97
CA GLY A 168 -7.54 -4.52 -28.64
C GLY A 168 -8.57 -5.11 -27.69
N LEU A 169 -8.71 -4.54 -26.49
CA LEU A 169 -9.59 -5.06 -25.44
C LEU A 169 -11.08 -4.81 -25.69
N ASP A 170 -11.40 -3.85 -26.55
CA ASP A 170 -12.78 -3.60 -26.97
C ASP A 170 -13.29 -4.71 -27.91
N PRO A 171 -14.54 -5.18 -27.74
CA PRO A 171 -15.16 -6.12 -28.66
C PRO A 171 -15.14 -5.60 -30.11
N ALA A 172 -15.03 -6.52 -31.07
CA ALA A 172 -15.01 -6.18 -32.49
C ALA A 172 -16.22 -5.33 -32.88
N GLY A 173 -15.98 -4.15 -33.46
CA GLY A 173 -17.01 -3.20 -33.88
C GLY A 173 -17.50 -2.21 -32.82
N ALA A 174 -17.05 -2.32 -31.56
CA ALA A 174 -17.46 -1.41 -30.47
C ALA A 174 -16.69 -0.07 -30.41
N GLY A 175 -15.68 0.11 -31.26
CA GLY A 175 -14.78 1.26 -31.22
C GLY A 175 -13.87 1.24 -29.98
N ILE A 176 -13.55 2.41 -29.42
CA ILE A 176 -12.67 2.57 -28.24
C ILE A 176 -13.43 2.99 -26.97
N THR A 177 -14.76 2.90 -26.97
CA THR A 177 -15.58 3.48 -25.91
C THR A 177 -15.31 2.81 -24.56
N GLY A 178 -15.20 1.48 -24.51
CA GLY A 178 -14.89 0.75 -23.29
C GLY A 178 -13.50 1.08 -22.75
N SER A 179 -12.52 1.16 -23.66
CA SER A 179 -11.16 1.62 -23.34
C SER A 179 -11.12 3.04 -22.72
N LEU A 180 -11.96 3.96 -23.21
CA LEU A 180 -12.05 5.31 -22.64
C LEU A 180 -12.72 5.31 -21.25
N VAL A 181 -13.78 4.52 -21.08
CA VAL A 181 -14.53 4.41 -19.83
C VAL A 181 -13.68 3.80 -18.71
N VAL A 182 -12.88 2.77 -18.98
CA VAL A 182 -12.00 2.16 -17.97
C VAL A 182 -10.97 3.15 -17.44
N GLY A 183 -10.32 3.92 -18.33
CA GLY A 183 -9.36 4.94 -17.92
C GLY A 183 -10.00 6.10 -17.18
N ALA A 184 -11.18 6.55 -17.62
CA ALA A 184 -11.96 7.58 -16.95
C ALA A 184 -12.39 7.16 -15.54
N SER A 185 -12.81 5.90 -15.36
CA SER A 185 -13.16 5.33 -14.06
C SER A 185 -11.98 5.36 -13.09
N VAL A 186 -10.81 4.86 -13.51
CA VAL A 186 -9.59 4.87 -12.69
C VAL A 186 -9.18 6.31 -12.32
N ALA A 187 -9.20 7.23 -13.28
CA ALA A 187 -8.89 8.64 -13.03
C ALA A 187 -9.86 9.30 -12.05
N GLY A 188 -11.16 9.05 -12.21
CA GLY A 188 -12.22 9.62 -11.36
C GLY A 188 -12.09 9.19 -9.90
N VAL A 189 -11.81 7.90 -9.65
CA VAL A 189 -11.53 7.40 -8.28
C VAL A 189 -10.29 8.08 -7.70
N GLY A 190 -9.23 8.24 -8.51
CA GLY A 190 -8.04 8.99 -8.11
C GLY A 190 -8.32 10.46 -7.75
N MET A 191 -9.22 11.13 -8.48
CA MET A 191 -9.62 12.51 -8.18
C MET A 191 -10.39 12.64 -6.86
N VAL A 192 -11.26 11.68 -6.53
CA VAL A 192 -11.91 11.66 -5.22
C VAL A 192 -10.89 11.47 -4.11
N ALA A 193 -9.92 10.58 -4.30
CA ALA A 193 -8.83 10.38 -3.35
C ALA A 193 -7.93 11.62 -3.18
N LEU A 194 -7.72 12.40 -4.24
CA LEU A 194 -7.10 13.73 -4.16
C LEU A 194 -7.89 14.65 -3.21
N GLY A 195 -9.21 14.73 -3.36
CA GLY A 195 -10.07 15.50 -2.47
C GLY A 195 -10.01 15.02 -1.01
N VAL A 196 -10.08 13.70 -0.79
CA VAL A 196 -9.96 13.09 0.54
C VAL A 196 -8.61 13.41 1.17
N GLY A 197 -7.51 13.25 0.42
CA GLY A 197 -6.15 13.56 0.89
C GLY A 197 -5.97 15.05 1.19
N ALA A 198 -6.60 15.94 0.41
CA ALA A 198 -6.57 17.38 0.65
C ALA A 198 -7.26 17.72 1.98
N VAL A 199 -8.48 17.22 2.21
CA VAL A 199 -9.21 17.42 3.47
C VAL A 199 -8.46 16.80 4.65
N ALA A 200 -7.97 15.57 4.50
CA ALA A 200 -7.16 14.88 5.50
C ALA A 200 -5.94 15.71 5.93
N GLY A 201 -5.27 16.33 4.94
CA GLY A 201 -4.15 17.23 5.16
C GLY A 201 -4.52 18.46 5.97
N GLN A 202 -5.73 19.03 5.80
CA GLN A 202 -6.16 20.18 6.61
C GLN A 202 -6.61 19.78 8.03
N VAL A 203 -7.22 18.61 8.18
CA VAL A 203 -7.79 18.14 9.45
C VAL A 203 -6.72 17.63 10.42
N ALA A 204 -5.79 16.82 9.93
CA ALA A 204 -4.76 16.20 10.78
C ALA A 204 -3.64 17.18 11.11
N SER A 205 -3.12 17.14 12.34
CA SER A 205 -1.94 17.92 12.74
C SER A 205 -0.64 17.38 12.15
N THR A 206 -0.60 16.09 11.79
CA THR A 206 0.61 15.43 11.27
C THR A 206 0.42 14.81 9.89
N SER A 207 1.49 14.69 9.10
CA SER A 207 1.49 14.00 7.79
C SER A 207 1.16 12.52 7.96
N ARG A 208 1.63 11.90 9.04
CA ARG A 208 1.29 10.51 9.40
C ARG A 208 -0.18 10.39 9.75
N GLY A 209 -0.73 11.33 10.52
CA GLY A 209 -2.16 11.40 10.82
C GLY A 209 -3.02 11.61 9.58
N ALA A 210 -2.60 12.49 8.67
CA ALA A 210 -3.29 12.77 7.41
C ALA A 210 -3.32 11.52 6.51
N ASN A 211 -2.19 10.83 6.36
CA ASN A 211 -2.12 9.57 5.63
C ASN A 211 -3.00 8.50 6.27
N GLY A 212 -2.95 8.35 7.60
CA GLY A 212 -3.79 7.41 8.33
C GLY A 212 -5.28 7.68 8.12
N PHE A 213 -5.71 8.94 8.26
CA PHE A 213 -7.10 9.33 8.05
C PHE A 213 -7.55 9.08 6.60
N GLY A 214 -6.76 9.53 5.62
CA GLY A 214 -7.07 9.30 4.20
C GLY A 214 -7.14 7.81 3.86
N SER A 215 -6.22 7.00 4.39
CA SER A 215 -6.23 5.55 4.20
C SER A 215 -7.45 4.87 4.82
N VAL A 216 -7.87 5.28 6.03
CA VAL A 216 -9.07 4.75 6.68
C VAL A 216 -10.31 5.12 5.88
N VAL A 217 -10.43 6.36 5.42
CA VAL A 217 -11.57 6.79 4.58
C VAL A 217 -11.63 5.94 3.30
N LEU A 218 -10.53 5.80 2.56
CA LEU A 218 -10.50 4.97 1.36
C LEU A 218 -10.81 3.50 1.66
N GLY A 219 -10.28 2.95 2.76
CA GLY A 219 -10.57 1.58 3.20
C GLY A 219 -12.04 1.36 3.52
N VAL A 220 -12.67 2.30 4.23
CA VAL A 220 -14.13 2.25 4.52
C VAL A 220 -14.94 2.33 3.24
N LEU A 221 -14.61 3.23 2.32
CA LEU A 221 -15.29 3.34 1.03
C LEU A 221 -15.15 2.05 0.21
N TYR A 222 -13.99 1.39 0.25
CA TYR A 222 -13.79 0.10 -0.37
C TYR A 222 -14.65 -1.01 0.28
N VAL A 223 -14.68 -1.09 1.61
CA VAL A 223 -15.48 -2.07 2.34
C VAL A 223 -16.98 -1.87 2.10
N LEU A 224 -17.46 -0.62 2.08
CA LEU A 224 -18.87 -0.32 1.78
C LEU A 224 -19.27 -0.82 0.39
N ARG A 225 -18.39 -0.63 -0.61
CA ARG A 225 -18.57 -1.18 -1.95
C ARG A 225 -18.57 -2.71 -1.93
N MET A 226 -17.61 -3.33 -1.24
CA MET A 226 -17.53 -4.80 -1.11
C MET A 226 -18.79 -5.41 -0.50
N VAL A 227 -19.30 -4.81 0.57
CA VAL A 227 -20.55 -5.25 1.21
C VAL A 227 -21.75 -5.03 0.29
N GLY A 228 -21.76 -3.93 -0.47
CA GLY A 228 -22.80 -3.66 -1.46
C GLY A 228 -22.86 -4.69 -2.58
N ASP A 229 -21.70 -5.09 -3.10
CA ASP A 229 -21.58 -6.08 -4.17
C ASP A 229 -22.01 -7.49 -3.74
N LEU A 230 -21.88 -7.80 -2.44
CA LEU A 230 -22.33 -9.07 -1.86
C LEU A 230 -23.82 -9.07 -1.48
N GLY A 231 -24.45 -7.89 -1.42
CA GLY A 231 -25.87 -7.72 -1.08
C GLY A 231 -26.70 -7.22 -2.27
N ASP A 232 -27.68 -6.37 -2.00
CA ASP A 232 -28.63 -5.88 -3.02
C ASP A 232 -28.06 -4.74 -3.92
N GLY A 233 -26.75 -4.49 -3.91
CA GLY A 233 -26.10 -3.43 -4.70
C GLY A 233 -26.34 -1.98 -4.23
N ARG A 234 -27.26 -1.75 -3.28
CA ARG A 234 -27.58 -0.40 -2.77
C ARG A 234 -26.40 0.27 -2.06
N LEU A 235 -25.61 -0.49 -1.30
CA LEU A 235 -24.42 0.06 -0.61
C LEU A 235 -23.28 0.38 -1.58
N THR A 236 -23.22 -0.25 -2.76
CA THR A 236 -22.22 0.07 -3.79
C THR A 236 -22.35 1.52 -4.25
N TRP A 237 -23.58 2.03 -4.35
CA TRP A 237 -23.88 3.42 -4.70
C TRP A 237 -23.57 4.44 -3.61
N VAL A 238 -23.27 4.03 -2.37
CA VAL A 238 -22.80 4.93 -1.31
C VAL A 238 -21.30 5.23 -1.46
N SER A 239 -20.57 4.36 -2.13
CA SER A 239 -19.13 4.48 -2.31
C SER A 239 -18.78 5.11 -3.66
N PRO A 240 -17.92 6.15 -3.71
CA PRO A 240 -17.39 6.65 -4.98
C PRO A 240 -16.51 5.60 -5.68
N VAL A 241 -15.94 4.63 -4.95
CA VAL A 241 -15.29 3.47 -5.59
C VAL A 241 -16.33 2.66 -6.37
N GLY A 242 -17.53 2.48 -5.81
CA GLY A 242 -18.65 1.85 -6.50
C GLY A 242 -19.13 2.63 -7.71
N TRP A 243 -19.14 3.96 -7.69
CA TRP A 243 -19.47 4.77 -8.88
C TRP A 243 -18.48 4.53 -10.03
N GLY A 244 -17.19 4.40 -9.71
CA GLY A 244 -16.19 4.01 -10.71
C GLY A 244 -16.44 2.62 -11.28
N GLN A 245 -16.88 1.67 -10.45
CA GLN A 245 -17.24 0.32 -10.88
C GLN A 245 -18.48 0.32 -11.79
N GLU A 246 -19.52 1.07 -11.42
CA GLU A 246 -20.80 1.21 -12.13
C GLU A 246 -20.69 1.93 -13.48
N MET A 247 -19.53 2.53 -13.79
CA MET A 247 -19.23 2.97 -15.15
C MET A 247 -19.20 1.80 -16.14
N ALA A 248 -18.97 0.56 -15.66
CA ALA A 248 -19.21 -0.69 -16.37
C ALA A 248 -18.63 -0.71 -17.81
N PRO A 249 -17.30 -0.56 -17.98
CA PRO A 249 -16.69 -0.57 -19.31
C PRO A 249 -16.93 -1.92 -20.01
N TRP A 250 -17.06 -1.87 -21.33
CA TRP A 250 -17.40 -3.01 -22.20
C TRP A 250 -18.77 -3.66 -21.96
N GLY A 251 -19.50 -3.23 -20.91
CA GLY A 251 -20.93 -3.48 -20.74
C GLY A 251 -21.73 -2.24 -21.12
N ALA A 252 -22.28 -1.55 -20.10
CA ALA A 252 -23.14 -0.40 -20.31
C ALA A 252 -22.40 0.92 -20.67
N ASN A 253 -21.08 1.00 -20.44
CA ASN A 253 -20.25 2.18 -20.75
C ASN A 253 -20.84 3.50 -20.22
N ARG A 254 -21.23 3.52 -18.93
CA ARG A 254 -21.94 4.65 -18.33
C ARG A 254 -20.95 5.78 -17.99
N TRP A 255 -21.11 6.93 -18.64
CA TRP A 255 -20.26 8.11 -18.40
C TRP A 255 -20.73 9.00 -17.24
N TRP A 256 -22.03 8.99 -16.94
CA TRP A 256 -22.60 9.90 -15.94
C TRP A 256 -22.02 9.73 -14.51
N PRO A 257 -21.59 8.53 -14.03
CA PRO A 257 -20.96 8.42 -12.70
C PRO A 257 -19.64 9.18 -12.60
N LEU A 258 -18.95 9.43 -13.72
CA LEU A 258 -17.77 10.30 -13.76
C LEU A 258 -18.11 11.72 -13.30
N GLY A 259 -19.29 12.22 -13.68
CA GLY A 259 -19.79 13.51 -13.21
C GLY A 259 -19.89 13.56 -11.69
N LEU A 260 -20.41 12.51 -11.05
CA LEU A 260 -20.48 12.41 -9.59
C LEU A 260 -19.08 12.40 -8.95
N LEU A 261 -18.13 11.66 -9.53
CA LEU A 261 -16.75 11.59 -9.05
C LEU A 261 -16.07 12.97 -9.09
N VAL A 262 -16.19 13.67 -10.22
CA VAL A 262 -15.63 15.02 -10.41
C VAL A 262 -16.28 16.04 -9.49
N LEU A 263 -17.62 15.97 -9.33
CA LEU A 263 -18.35 16.85 -8.42
C LEU A 263 -17.94 16.64 -6.95
N LEU A 264 -17.84 15.39 -6.51
CA LEU A 264 -17.39 15.06 -5.15
C LEU A 264 -15.94 15.51 -4.92
N ALA A 265 -15.04 15.27 -5.88
CA ALA A 265 -13.66 15.72 -5.82
C ALA A 265 -13.58 17.26 -5.70
N GLY A 266 -14.33 17.98 -6.53
CA GLY A 266 -14.43 19.45 -6.49
C GLY A 266 -14.97 19.97 -5.16
N ALA A 267 -16.02 19.33 -4.61
CA ALA A 267 -16.59 19.69 -3.31
C ALA A 267 -15.60 19.49 -2.17
N LEU A 268 -14.85 18.37 -2.16
CA LEU A 268 -13.81 18.09 -1.17
C LEU A 268 -12.63 19.05 -1.27
N LEU A 269 -12.20 19.41 -2.48
CA LEU A 269 -11.15 20.42 -2.69
C LEU A 269 -11.60 21.82 -2.25
N ALA A 270 -12.84 22.20 -2.53
CA ALA A 270 -13.41 23.45 -2.05
C ALA A 270 -13.51 23.48 -0.52
N LEU A 271 -13.90 22.36 0.12
CA LEU A 271 -13.86 22.21 1.56
C LEU A 271 -12.43 22.36 2.09
N ALA A 272 -11.46 21.66 1.51
CA ALA A 272 -10.06 21.77 1.91
C ALA A 272 -9.53 23.21 1.79
N GLY A 273 -9.84 23.93 0.70
CA GLY A 273 -9.47 25.34 0.55
C GLY A 273 -10.10 26.25 1.61
N ARG A 274 -11.38 26.03 1.95
CA ARG A 274 -12.05 26.77 3.04
C ARG A 274 -11.42 26.48 4.40
N LEU A 275 -11.03 25.24 4.67
CA LEU A 275 -10.35 24.85 5.90
C LEU A 275 -8.96 25.48 5.98
N GLU A 276 -8.21 25.50 4.87
CA GLU A 276 -6.91 26.17 4.76
C GLU A 276 -7.00 27.67 5.09
N ALA A 277 -8.06 28.35 4.64
CA ALA A 277 -8.25 29.77 4.89
C ALA A 277 -8.66 30.13 6.33
N ARG A 278 -9.11 29.15 7.12
CA ARG A 278 -9.54 29.37 8.51
C ARG A 278 -8.54 28.88 9.55
N ARG A 279 -7.64 27.97 9.19
CA ARG A 279 -6.64 27.41 10.11
C ARG A 279 -5.34 28.20 10.07
N ASP A 280 -4.68 28.24 11.22
CA ASP A 280 -3.32 28.76 11.30
C ASP A 280 -2.34 27.76 10.67
N LEU A 281 -1.25 28.29 10.11
CA LEU A 281 -0.19 27.47 9.52
C LEU A 281 0.44 26.57 10.60
N GLY A 282 0.72 25.31 10.26
CA GLY A 282 1.22 24.32 11.23
C GLY A 282 0.13 23.73 12.14
N SER A 283 -1.01 24.39 12.32
CA SER A 283 -2.13 23.85 13.10
C SER A 283 -2.96 22.85 12.28
N GLY A 284 -3.43 21.77 12.94
CA GLY A 284 -4.49 20.89 12.44
C GLY A 284 -5.82 21.24 13.13
N LEU A 285 -6.94 20.87 12.51
CA LEU A 285 -8.27 21.08 13.12
C LEU A 285 -8.55 20.09 14.25
N MET A 286 -7.89 18.94 14.25
CA MET A 286 -7.92 18.04 15.39
C MET A 286 -7.02 18.59 16.49
N PRO A 287 -7.57 19.01 17.64
CA PRO A 287 -6.76 19.52 18.74
C PRO A 287 -5.81 18.41 19.21
N GLU A 288 -4.55 18.77 19.41
CA GLU A 288 -3.61 17.91 20.10
C GLU A 288 -4.11 17.77 21.53
N ARG A 289 -4.56 16.56 21.88
CA ARG A 289 -5.00 16.28 23.24
C ARG A 289 -3.78 16.47 24.15
N PRO A 290 -3.84 17.34 25.18
CA PRO A 290 -2.77 17.40 26.16
C PRO A 290 -2.64 15.98 26.71
N GLY A 291 -1.47 15.38 26.45
CA GLY A 291 -1.20 14.03 26.92
C GLY A 291 -1.30 13.97 28.44
N PRO A 292 -1.32 12.76 29.02
CA PRO A 292 -1.20 12.62 30.47
C PRO A 292 -0.01 13.42 31.00
N ALA A 293 -0.16 14.03 32.17
CA ALA A 293 0.85 14.90 32.79
C ALA A 293 2.23 14.21 32.97
N GLY A 294 2.25 12.88 33.03
CA GLY A 294 3.46 12.07 33.05
C GLY A 294 3.49 11.04 31.93
N ALA A 295 4.67 10.84 31.33
CA ALA A 295 4.91 9.71 30.45
C ALA A 295 5.12 8.43 31.28
N PRO A 296 4.47 7.31 30.94
CA PRO A 296 4.76 6.00 31.53
C PRO A 296 6.26 5.65 31.50
N ALA A 297 6.78 5.09 32.59
CA ALA A 297 8.20 4.72 32.72
C ALA A 297 8.72 3.81 31.60
N ARG A 298 7.85 3.00 30.98
CA ARG A 298 8.22 2.16 29.82
C ARG A 298 8.72 2.97 28.62
N TYR A 299 8.30 4.23 28.46
CA TYR A 299 8.75 5.09 27.37
C TYR A 299 10.17 5.62 27.55
N ALA A 300 10.74 5.49 28.76
CA ALA A 300 12.16 5.73 28.99
C ALA A 300 13.06 4.60 28.47
N ARG A 301 12.49 3.44 28.10
CA ARG A 301 13.24 2.34 27.47
C ARG A 301 13.10 2.39 25.94
N PRO A 302 14.18 2.14 25.18
CA PRO A 302 14.14 2.10 23.71
C PRO A 302 12.98 1.26 23.15
N LEU A 303 12.77 0.06 23.69
CA LEU A 303 11.68 -0.83 23.27
C LEU A 303 10.28 -0.22 23.52
N GLY A 304 10.06 0.36 24.71
CA GLY A 304 8.73 0.87 25.06
C GLY A 304 8.34 2.12 24.27
N LEU A 305 9.31 2.98 23.94
CA LEU A 305 9.09 4.08 23.00
C LEU A 305 8.83 3.56 21.58
N ALA A 306 9.60 2.58 21.12
CA ALA A 306 9.44 1.97 19.81
C ALA A 306 8.04 1.36 19.61
N LEU A 307 7.56 0.60 20.59
CA LEU A 307 6.22 0.02 20.57
C LEU A 307 5.13 1.10 20.49
N ARG A 308 5.31 2.25 21.16
CA ARG A 308 4.38 3.38 21.04
C ARG A 308 4.37 3.96 19.63
N LEU A 309 5.55 4.14 19.02
CA LEU A 309 5.71 4.73 17.69
C LEU A 309 5.24 3.78 16.57
N GLN A 310 5.45 2.48 16.74
CA GLN A 310 5.12 1.45 15.76
C GLN A 310 3.75 0.79 15.99
N ARG A 311 2.97 1.19 17.01
CA ARG A 311 1.64 0.62 17.29
C ARG A 311 0.70 0.59 16.07
N GLY A 312 0.72 1.65 15.26
CA GLY A 312 -0.11 1.78 14.08
C GLY A 312 0.25 0.73 13.02
N PRO A 313 1.52 0.71 12.57
CA PRO A 313 2.02 -0.35 11.71
C PRO A 313 1.76 -1.77 12.24
N ILE A 314 2.04 -2.06 13.52
CA ILE A 314 1.81 -3.38 14.11
C ILE A 314 0.34 -3.80 13.95
N ILE A 315 -0.61 -2.97 14.39
CA ILE A 315 -2.04 -3.26 14.26
C ILE A 315 -2.43 -3.42 12.78
N GLY A 316 -1.98 -2.51 11.92
CA GLY A 316 -2.30 -2.55 10.49
C GLY A 316 -1.84 -3.83 9.79
N TRP A 317 -0.63 -4.29 10.08
CA TRP A 317 -0.10 -5.54 9.54
C TRP A 317 -0.75 -6.78 10.15
N THR A 318 -1.08 -6.77 11.45
CA THR A 318 -1.88 -7.86 12.05
C THR A 318 -3.23 -7.99 11.35
N VAL A 319 -3.94 -6.88 11.16
CA VAL A 319 -5.22 -6.88 10.43
C VAL A 319 -5.02 -7.36 8.99
N THR A 320 -3.98 -6.88 8.30
CA THR A 320 -3.67 -7.29 6.93
C THR A 320 -3.43 -8.80 6.83
N ILE A 321 -2.61 -9.37 7.72
CA ILE A 321 -2.33 -10.81 7.74
C ILE A 321 -3.58 -11.64 8.04
N VAL A 322 -4.42 -11.21 8.98
CA VAL A 322 -5.69 -11.87 9.27
C VAL A 322 -6.61 -11.84 8.04
N LEU A 323 -6.75 -10.69 7.38
CA LEU A 323 -7.55 -10.57 6.16
C LEU A 323 -7.00 -11.42 5.01
N CYS A 324 -5.68 -11.45 4.81
CA CYS A 324 -5.04 -12.31 3.82
C CYS A 324 -5.27 -13.79 4.12
N ALA A 325 -5.18 -14.20 5.39
CA ALA A 325 -5.42 -15.58 5.78
C ALA A 325 -6.88 -16.01 5.55
N LEU A 326 -7.85 -15.12 5.84
CA LEU A 326 -9.26 -15.35 5.53
C LEU A 326 -9.49 -15.46 4.01
N LEU A 327 -8.89 -14.56 3.23
CA LEU A 327 -8.96 -14.59 1.77
C LEU A 327 -8.37 -15.90 1.22
N PHE A 328 -7.18 -16.28 1.67
CA PHE A 328 -6.53 -17.51 1.21
C PHE A 328 -7.28 -18.76 1.65
N GLY A 329 -7.89 -18.75 2.84
CA GLY A 329 -8.83 -19.80 3.25
C GLY A 329 -9.99 -19.98 2.27
N SER A 330 -10.57 -18.88 1.75
CA SER A 330 -11.64 -18.96 0.73
C SER A 330 -11.15 -19.52 -0.61
N VAL A 331 -9.89 -19.27 -0.98
CA VAL A 331 -9.28 -19.85 -2.19
C VAL A 331 -9.11 -21.35 -2.04
N VAL A 332 -8.68 -21.81 -0.86
CA VAL A 332 -8.59 -23.24 -0.54
C VAL A 332 -9.97 -23.89 -0.62
N GLN A 333 -11.01 -23.22 -0.13
CA GLN A 333 -12.39 -23.69 -0.26
C GLN A 333 -12.81 -23.85 -1.72
N ALA A 334 -12.66 -22.80 -2.53
CA ALA A 334 -13.03 -22.84 -3.94
C ALA A 334 -12.28 -23.94 -4.71
N MET A 335 -10.99 -24.12 -4.44
CA MET A 335 -10.21 -25.20 -5.07
C MET A 335 -10.70 -26.58 -4.63
N THR A 336 -11.00 -26.74 -3.34
CA THR A 336 -11.51 -28.02 -2.80
C THR A 336 -12.86 -28.36 -3.42
N ASP A 337 -13.75 -27.38 -3.61
CA ASP A 337 -15.05 -27.59 -4.23
C ASP A 337 -14.92 -27.91 -5.73
N LEU A 338 -14.04 -27.23 -6.46
CA LEU A 338 -13.72 -27.58 -7.85
C LEU A 338 -13.20 -29.02 -7.99
N LEU A 339 -12.34 -29.47 -7.06
CA LEU A 339 -11.84 -30.85 -7.05
C LEU A 339 -12.95 -31.87 -6.78
N LYS A 340 -13.91 -31.56 -5.90
CA LYS A 340 -15.07 -32.42 -5.66
C LYS A 340 -15.93 -32.55 -6.92
N ASP A 341 -16.17 -31.44 -7.61
CA ASP A 341 -17.03 -31.39 -8.80
C ASP A 341 -16.40 -32.07 -10.02
N ALA A 342 -15.06 -32.01 -10.14
CA ALA A 342 -14.31 -32.65 -11.23
C ALA A 342 -14.21 -34.19 -11.12
N GLY A 343 -14.69 -34.76 -10.00
CA GLY A 343 -14.77 -36.20 -9.77
C GLY A 343 -13.44 -36.90 -9.40
N PRO A 344 -13.50 -38.21 -9.07
CA PRO A 344 -12.36 -38.96 -8.49
C PRO A 344 -11.12 -39.03 -9.39
N THR A 345 -11.31 -38.97 -10.71
CA THR A 345 -10.26 -39.01 -11.72
C THR A 345 -9.42 -37.72 -11.74
N ALA A 346 -10.03 -36.54 -11.57
CA ALA A 346 -9.29 -35.28 -11.49
C ALA A 346 -8.49 -35.15 -10.17
N THR A 347 -9.05 -35.63 -9.06
CA THR A 347 -8.34 -35.73 -7.77
C THR A 347 -7.16 -36.70 -7.82
N ALA A 348 -7.24 -37.77 -8.63
CA ALA A 348 -6.14 -38.71 -8.84
C ALA A 348 -5.07 -38.15 -9.80
N MET A 349 -5.45 -37.38 -10.83
CA MET A 349 -4.51 -36.71 -11.75
C MET A 349 -3.74 -35.56 -11.08
N LEU A 350 -4.33 -34.88 -10.10
CA LEU A 350 -3.65 -33.88 -9.26
C LEU A 350 -2.94 -34.48 -8.04
N GLY A 351 -2.96 -35.82 -7.90
CA GLY A 351 -2.06 -36.63 -7.07
C GLY A 351 -2.05 -36.37 -5.57
N GLY A 352 -3.04 -35.66 -5.00
CA GLY A 352 -2.98 -35.19 -3.60
C GLY A 352 -1.91 -34.11 -3.34
N THR A 353 -0.98 -33.91 -4.27
CA THR A 353 0.09 -32.89 -4.23
C THR A 353 -0.41 -31.50 -4.60
N GLY A 354 -1.49 -31.39 -5.40
CA GLY A 354 -2.03 -30.10 -5.82
C GLY A 354 -2.53 -29.23 -4.66
N VAL A 355 -3.11 -29.83 -3.61
CA VAL A 355 -3.58 -29.09 -2.43
C VAL A 355 -2.40 -28.68 -1.55
N ASP A 356 -1.47 -29.58 -1.26
CA ASP A 356 -0.28 -29.23 -0.46
C ASP A 356 0.63 -28.22 -1.20
N ALA A 357 0.67 -28.25 -2.54
CA ALA A 357 1.34 -27.24 -3.37
C ALA A 357 0.61 -25.88 -3.34
N LEU A 358 -0.73 -25.88 -3.38
CA LEU A 358 -1.50 -24.65 -3.17
C LEU A 358 -1.25 -24.09 -1.77
N LEU A 359 -1.32 -24.93 -0.73
CA LEU A 359 -1.08 -24.53 0.65
C LEU A 359 0.34 -23.99 0.84
N SER A 360 1.36 -24.62 0.25
CA SER A 360 2.73 -24.13 0.33
C SER A 360 2.88 -22.77 -0.35
N LEU A 361 2.27 -22.57 -1.52
CA LEU A 361 2.23 -21.28 -2.20
C LEU A 361 1.57 -20.18 -1.35
N LEU A 362 0.43 -20.49 -0.71
CA LEU A 362 -0.28 -19.56 0.17
C LEU A 362 0.54 -19.21 1.42
N VAL A 363 1.24 -20.19 2.00
CA VAL A 363 2.15 -20.00 3.13
C VAL A 363 3.33 -19.11 2.74
N VAL A 364 3.97 -19.36 1.59
CA VAL A 364 5.04 -18.50 1.05
C VAL A 364 4.55 -17.07 0.86
N MET A 365 3.33 -16.89 0.35
CA MET A 365 2.75 -15.57 0.15
C MET A 365 2.52 -14.83 1.48
N ILE A 366 2.01 -15.50 2.52
CA ILE A 366 1.92 -14.95 3.88
C ILE A 366 3.30 -14.57 4.42
N ALA A 367 4.31 -15.41 4.20
CA ALA A 367 5.67 -15.13 4.63
C ALA A 367 6.25 -13.90 3.93
N MET A 368 5.97 -13.74 2.64
CA MET A 368 6.41 -12.59 1.85
C MET A 368 5.76 -11.28 2.33
N ILE A 369 4.45 -11.32 2.62
CA ILE A 369 3.71 -10.18 3.21
C ILE A 369 4.28 -9.85 4.59
N THR A 370 4.60 -10.87 5.40
CA THR A 370 5.20 -10.69 6.73
C THR A 370 6.62 -10.10 6.64
N ALA A 371 7.38 -10.43 5.61
CA ALA A 371 8.68 -9.81 5.36
C ALA A 371 8.56 -8.29 5.14
N VAL A 372 7.48 -7.81 4.53
CA VAL A 372 7.23 -6.35 4.39
C VAL A 372 7.14 -5.69 5.76
N PHE A 373 6.39 -6.27 6.70
CA PHE A 373 6.29 -5.76 8.08
C PHE A 373 7.66 -5.76 8.77
N ALA A 374 8.39 -6.88 8.70
CA ALA A 374 9.67 -7.04 9.36
C ALA A 374 10.68 -6.01 8.83
N LEU A 375 10.71 -5.83 7.51
CA LEU A 375 11.57 -4.89 6.83
C LEU A 375 11.20 -3.44 7.14
N GLN A 376 9.92 -3.09 7.06
CA GLN A 376 9.41 -1.76 7.40
C GLN A 376 9.78 -1.39 8.84
N SER A 377 9.66 -2.35 9.76
CA SER A 377 10.02 -2.16 11.17
C SER A 377 11.53 -2.03 11.36
N ALA A 378 12.34 -2.80 10.63
CA ALA A 378 13.80 -2.73 10.69
C ALA A 378 14.36 -1.39 10.16
N VAL A 379 13.84 -0.88 9.04
CA VAL A 379 14.31 0.40 8.47
C VAL A 379 13.92 1.61 9.32
N THR A 380 13.03 1.46 10.31
CA THR A 380 12.77 2.53 11.28
C THR A 380 14.00 2.91 12.09
N LEU A 381 15.00 2.02 12.25
CA LEU A 381 16.29 2.37 12.84
C LEU A 381 16.93 3.57 12.12
N ARG A 382 16.91 3.53 10.77
CA ARG A 382 17.41 4.63 9.94
C ARG A 382 16.49 5.85 9.98
N ALA A 383 15.18 5.65 9.97
CA ALA A 383 14.23 6.77 10.01
C ALA A 383 14.31 7.54 11.33
N ASP A 384 14.44 6.84 12.45
CA ASP A 384 14.61 7.43 13.77
C ASP A 384 15.95 8.18 13.84
N GLU A 385 17.02 7.61 13.29
CA GLU A 385 18.33 8.30 13.17
C GLU A 385 18.21 9.60 12.36
N ALA A 386 17.59 9.53 11.17
CA ALA A 386 17.42 10.67 10.27
C ALA A 386 16.59 11.80 10.91
N SER A 387 15.59 11.43 11.73
CA SER A 387 14.70 12.38 12.40
C SER A 387 15.30 13.11 13.60
N GLY A 388 16.49 12.71 14.06
CA GLY A 388 17.13 13.27 15.25
C GLY A 388 16.58 12.76 16.59
N ILE A 389 15.50 11.96 16.60
CA ILE A 389 14.89 11.40 17.83
C ILE A 389 15.88 10.51 18.61
N VAL A 390 16.91 9.99 17.94
CA VAL A 390 17.94 9.14 18.54
C VAL A 390 18.95 9.93 19.38
N GLU A 391 19.24 11.18 19.05
CA GLU A 391 20.28 11.96 19.75
C GLU A 391 19.97 12.18 21.23
N PRO A 392 18.75 12.60 21.65
CA PRO A 392 18.41 12.75 23.06
C PRO A 392 18.43 11.43 23.84
N GLN A 393 18.14 10.30 23.16
CA GLN A 393 18.18 8.97 23.78
C GLN A 393 19.62 8.51 24.04
N LEU A 394 20.54 8.78 23.11
CA LEU A 394 21.95 8.44 23.23
C LEU A 394 22.74 9.41 24.11
N ALA A 395 22.22 10.59 24.39
CA ALA A 395 22.77 11.50 25.39
C ALA A 395 22.61 10.96 26.84
N GLY A 396 21.66 10.03 27.05
CA GLY A 396 21.49 9.32 28.31
C GLY A 396 22.39 8.09 28.46
N ALA A 397 22.19 7.30 29.52
CA ALA A 397 22.98 6.10 29.82
C ALA A 397 22.60 4.85 28.98
N VAL A 398 22.22 5.02 27.71
CA VAL A 398 21.81 3.91 26.83
C VAL A 398 22.89 3.67 25.77
N SER A 399 23.48 2.48 25.77
CA SER A 399 24.45 2.11 24.73
C SER A 399 23.76 1.94 23.36
N ARG A 400 24.47 2.30 22.29
CA ARG A 400 23.98 2.16 20.90
C ARG A 400 23.60 0.72 20.55
N ARG A 401 24.36 -0.26 21.04
CA ARG A 401 24.08 -1.69 20.85
C ARG A 401 22.78 -2.10 21.53
N ARG A 402 22.60 -1.71 22.80
CA ARG A 402 21.37 -1.99 23.55
C ARG A 402 20.16 -1.34 22.88
N TRP A 403 20.29 -0.09 22.45
CA TRP A 403 19.24 0.60 21.72
C TRP A 403 18.82 -0.14 20.45
N ALA A 404 19.77 -0.55 19.60
CA ALA A 404 19.48 -1.27 18.36
C ALA A 404 18.87 -2.65 18.62
N LEU A 405 19.40 -3.43 19.57
CA LEU A 405 18.89 -4.76 19.91
C LEU A 405 17.46 -4.69 20.47
N GLU A 406 17.18 -3.77 21.40
CA GLU A 406 15.83 -3.57 21.95
C GLU A 406 14.83 -3.18 20.85
N ARG A 407 15.24 -2.41 19.85
CA ARG A 407 14.40 -2.02 18.70
C ARG A 407 14.13 -3.19 17.76
N LEU A 408 15.13 -4.06 17.54
CA LEU A 408 15.04 -5.21 16.65
C LEU A 408 14.19 -6.36 17.21
N LEU A 409 13.85 -6.33 18.51
CA LEU A 409 12.85 -7.25 19.07
C LEU A 409 11.48 -7.12 18.39
N ILE A 410 11.11 -5.92 17.90
CA ILE A 410 9.83 -5.71 17.23
C ILE A 410 9.74 -6.46 15.90
N PRO A 411 10.65 -6.26 14.91
CA PRO A 411 10.62 -7.05 13.69
C PRO A 411 10.83 -8.55 13.95
N ALA A 412 11.69 -8.93 14.91
CA ALA A 412 11.95 -10.34 15.20
C ALA A 412 10.73 -11.07 15.76
N LEU A 413 10.13 -10.56 16.85
CA LEU A 413 8.97 -11.18 17.48
C LEU A 413 7.70 -10.95 16.68
N GLY A 414 7.52 -9.74 16.13
CA GLY A 414 6.36 -9.40 15.32
C GLY A 414 6.27 -10.25 14.06
N ALA A 415 7.38 -10.53 13.37
CA ALA A 415 7.39 -11.44 12.22
C ALA A 415 7.00 -12.86 12.63
N ALA A 416 7.54 -13.39 13.73
CA ALA A 416 7.19 -14.73 14.21
C ALA A 416 5.69 -14.84 14.53
N VAL A 417 5.14 -13.85 15.25
CA VAL A 417 3.71 -13.81 15.60
C VAL A 417 2.84 -13.69 14.35
N LEU A 418 3.20 -12.84 13.39
CA LEU A 418 2.44 -12.68 12.14
C LEU A 418 2.48 -13.93 11.26
N LEU A 419 3.63 -14.62 11.15
CA LEU A 419 3.72 -15.90 10.44
C LEU A 419 2.80 -16.95 11.08
N LEU A 420 2.82 -17.05 12.41
CA LEU A 420 1.96 -17.97 13.15
C LEU A 420 0.48 -17.65 12.94
N ILE A 421 0.08 -16.38 13.04
CA ILE A 421 -1.31 -15.95 12.80
C ILE A 421 -1.74 -16.25 11.36
N GLY A 422 -0.91 -15.91 10.38
CA GLY A 422 -1.23 -16.11 8.96
C GLY A 422 -1.34 -17.59 8.59
N GLY A 423 -0.36 -18.40 9.00
CA GLY A 423 -0.37 -19.85 8.79
C GLY A 423 -1.54 -20.53 9.53
N ALA A 424 -1.79 -20.16 10.78
CA ALA A 424 -2.94 -20.66 11.53
C ALA A 424 -4.27 -20.27 10.88
N GLY A 425 -4.39 -19.07 10.32
CA GLY A 425 -5.61 -18.64 9.64
C GLY A 425 -5.89 -19.43 8.37
N ILE A 426 -4.87 -19.70 7.54
CA ILE A 426 -5.02 -20.61 6.39
C ILE A 426 -5.40 -22.01 6.88
N GLY A 427 -4.73 -22.51 7.92
CA GLY A 427 -4.94 -23.86 8.46
C GLY A 427 -6.30 -24.05 9.10
N ALA A 428 -6.83 -23.02 9.76
CA ALA A 428 -8.20 -23.02 10.30
C ALA A 428 -9.23 -23.04 9.17
N GLY A 429 -9.00 -22.27 8.10
CA GLY A 429 -9.84 -22.31 6.90
C GLY A 429 -9.85 -23.71 6.27
N TYR A 430 -8.68 -24.26 5.97
CA TYR A 430 -8.54 -25.60 5.39
C TYR A 430 -9.10 -26.71 6.29
N GLY A 431 -8.75 -26.69 7.59
CA GLY A 431 -9.19 -27.66 8.57
C GLY A 431 -10.71 -27.66 8.78
N SER A 432 -11.37 -26.50 8.64
CA SER A 432 -12.83 -26.42 8.69
C SER A 432 -13.52 -27.11 7.51
N ILE A 433 -12.85 -27.16 6.35
CA ILE A 433 -13.38 -27.78 5.11
C ILE A 433 -13.15 -29.30 5.14
N THR A 434 -11.99 -29.73 5.61
CA THR A 434 -11.61 -31.16 5.65
C THR A 434 -12.02 -31.86 6.94
N GLY A 435 -12.47 -31.13 7.96
CA GLY A 435 -12.82 -31.67 9.27
C GLY A 435 -11.60 -32.01 10.15
N ASP A 436 -10.41 -31.49 9.83
CA ASP A 436 -9.16 -31.73 10.56
C ASP A 436 -8.65 -30.44 11.23
N PRO A 437 -8.90 -30.23 12.54
CA PRO A 437 -8.38 -29.08 13.29
C PRO A 437 -6.84 -29.01 13.33
N GLY A 438 -6.15 -30.13 13.15
CA GLY A 438 -4.69 -30.23 13.16
C GLY A 438 -4.00 -29.43 12.05
N GLN A 439 -4.74 -29.08 10.98
CA GLN A 439 -4.23 -28.23 9.91
C GLN A 439 -3.85 -26.81 10.41
N THR A 440 -4.50 -26.33 11.47
CA THR A 440 -4.20 -25.01 12.07
C THR A 440 -2.75 -24.96 12.57
N SER A 441 -2.34 -25.93 13.37
CA SER A 441 -0.97 -25.99 13.92
C SER A 441 0.04 -26.40 12.86
N ARG A 442 -0.32 -27.30 11.93
CA ARG A 442 0.53 -27.71 10.79
C ARG A 442 0.93 -26.50 9.94
N LEU A 443 -0.04 -25.70 9.50
CA LEU A 443 0.25 -24.54 8.63
C LEU A 443 0.84 -23.35 9.41
N ALA A 444 0.55 -23.20 10.69
CA ALA A 444 1.27 -22.25 11.55
C ALA A 444 2.76 -22.60 11.65
N GLY A 445 3.09 -23.89 11.83
CA GLY A 445 4.46 -24.38 11.82
C GLY A 445 5.15 -24.21 10.46
N ALA A 446 4.43 -24.52 9.36
CA ALA A 446 4.91 -24.29 8.00
C ALA A 446 5.27 -22.83 7.74
N ALA A 447 4.41 -21.89 8.16
CA ALA A 447 4.69 -20.46 8.04
C ALA A 447 5.86 -20.02 8.92
N LEU A 448 5.96 -20.53 10.16
CA LEU A 448 7.07 -20.21 11.06
C LEU A 448 8.43 -20.67 10.50
N ALA A 449 8.48 -21.71 9.66
CA ALA A 449 9.70 -22.15 9.00
C ALA A 449 10.33 -21.06 8.11
N TYR A 450 9.54 -20.08 7.63
CA TYR A 450 10.06 -18.93 6.88
C TYR A 450 10.67 -17.83 7.77
N TRP A 451 10.61 -17.95 9.10
CA TRP A 451 11.12 -16.91 10.00
C TRP A 451 12.61 -16.62 9.80
N PRO A 452 13.52 -17.60 9.67
CA PRO A 452 14.93 -17.34 9.38
C PRO A 452 15.13 -16.58 8.06
N ALA A 453 14.37 -16.92 7.01
CA ALA A 453 14.43 -16.22 5.72
C ALA A 453 14.03 -14.74 5.86
N VAL A 454 12.97 -14.46 6.62
CA VAL A 454 12.54 -13.08 6.93
C VAL A 454 13.62 -12.34 7.73
N MET A 455 14.28 -13.02 8.67
CA MET A 455 15.37 -12.43 9.45
C MET A 455 16.62 -12.15 8.64
N VAL A 456 16.89 -12.88 7.55
CA VAL A 456 17.97 -12.53 6.62
C VAL A 456 17.72 -11.16 6.01
N LEU A 457 16.49 -10.84 5.59
CA LEU A 457 16.15 -9.52 5.04
C LEU A 457 16.27 -8.41 6.10
N VAL A 458 15.85 -8.68 7.34
CA VAL A 458 16.07 -7.77 8.47
C VAL A 458 17.57 -7.55 8.69
N GLY A 459 18.37 -8.62 8.65
CA GLY A 459 19.83 -8.57 8.73
C GLY A 459 20.45 -7.72 7.62
N VAL A 460 20.01 -7.88 6.38
CA VAL A 460 20.44 -7.03 5.24
C VAL A 460 20.11 -5.57 5.51
N ALA A 461 18.89 -5.27 5.98
CA ALA A 461 18.49 -3.90 6.31
C ALA A 461 19.35 -3.28 7.42
N VAL A 462 19.68 -4.08 8.45
CA VAL A 462 20.52 -3.65 9.57
C VAL A 462 21.97 -3.47 9.13
N ALA A 463 22.50 -4.36 8.30
CA ALA A 463 23.83 -4.22 7.71
C ALA A 463 23.93 -2.96 6.86
N LEU A 464 22.96 -2.72 5.97
CA LEU A 464 22.91 -1.51 5.16
C LEU A 464 22.75 -0.24 6.02
N PHE A 465 21.94 -0.28 7.08
CA PHE A 465 21.84 0.81 8.06
C PHE A 465 23.18 1.10 8.77
N GLY A 466 23.94 0.05 9.10
CA GLY A 466 25.26 0.18 9.69
C GLY A 466 26.28 0.78 8.73
N TRP A 467 26.34 0.30 7.49
CA TRP A 467 27.43 0.61 6.55
C TRP A 467 27.12 1.71 5.54
N LEU A 468 25.89 1.77 5.01
CA LEU A 468 25.45 2.74 4.00
C LEU A 468 24.11 3.40 4.39
N PRO A 469 24.04 4.14 5.51
CA PRO A 469 22.78 4.66 6.06
C PRO A 469 21.96 5.50 5.08
N ARG A 470 22.60 6.23 4.16
CA ARG A 470 21.91 7.03 3.12
C ARG A 470 21.16 6.18 2.09
N LEU A 471 21.68 5.00 1.78
CA LEU A 471 21.12 4.09 0.78
C LEU A 471 20.36 2.92 1.41
N ALA A 472 20.38 2.79 2.74
CA ALA A 472 19.77 1.67 3.45
C ALA A 472 18.31 1.47 3.05
N ILE A 473 17.47 2.49 3.20
CA ILE A 473 16.04 2.41 2.86
C ILE A 473 15.81 1.98 1.40
N PRO A 474 16.31 2.70 0.37
CA PRO A 474 16.03 2.33 -1.02
C PRO A 474 16.61 0.97 -1.42
N LEU A 475 17.83 0.62 -0.98
CA LEU A 475 18.43 -0.67 -1.31
C LEU A 475 17.69 -1.83 -0.65
N THR A 476 17.31 -1.68 0.61
CA THR A 476 16.55 -2.68 1.35
C THR A 476 15.20 -2.99 0.66
N TRP A 477 14.46 -1.96 0.24
CA TRP A 477 13.22 -2.15 -0.52
C TRP A 477 13.47 -2.73 -1.92
N GLY A 478 14.58 -2.35 -2.56
CA GLY A 478 15.00 -2.92 -3.85
C GLY A 478 15.29 -4.42 -3.76
N VAL A 479 15.99 -4.86 -2.70
CA VAL A 479 16.27 -6.29 -2.44
C VAL A 479 14.97 -7.07 -2.22
N LEU A 480 14.04 -6.55 -1.41
CA LEU A 480 12.74 -7.19 -1.21
C LEU A 480 11.94 -7.28 -2.52
N ALA A 481 11.89 -6.20 -3.30
CA ALA A 481 11.18 -6.18 -4.57
C ALA A 481 11.77 -7.17 -5.58
N ALA A 482 13.10 -7.21 -5.70
CA ALA A 482 13.80 -8.18 -6.54
C ALA A 482 13.52 -9.62 -6.09
N MET A 483 13.63 -9.90 -4.79
CA MET A 483 13.36 -11.23 -4.24
C MET A 483 11.90 -11.64 -4.46
N TRP A 484 10.94 -10.75 -4.20
CA TRP A 484 9.51 -11.01 -4.45
C TRP A 484 9.27 -11.37 -5.92
N PHE A 485 9.85 -10.59 -6.83
CA PHE A 485 9.73 -10.85 -8.27
C PHE A 485 10.32 -12.20 -8.67
N ILE A 486 11.52 -12.53 -8.17
CA ILE A 486 12.18 -13.79 -8.50
C ILE A 486 11.42 -14.98 -7.90
N VAL A 487 10.88 -14.88 -6.67
CA VAL A 487 10.12 -16.00 -6.08
C VAL A 487 8.81 -16.25 -6.85
N LEU A 488 8.18 -15.22 -7.40
CA LEU A 488 6.92 -15.39 -8.15
C LEU A 488 7.12 -15.86 -9.59
N ILE A 489 8.20 -15.47 -10.25
CA ILE A 489 8.35 -15.60 -11.72
C ILE A 489 9.70 -16.24 -12.11
N GLY A 490 10.59 -16.51 -11.16
CA GLY A 490 11.96 -16.98 -11.43
C GLY A 490 12.02 -18.29 -12.19
N ASP A 491 11.15 -19.24 -11.84
CA ASP A 491 11.02 -20.52 -12.56
C ASP A 491 10.49 -20.30 -13.98
N ALA A 492 9.49 -19.44 -14.15
CA ALA A 492 8.93 -19.11 -15.46
C ALA A 492 9.95 -18.40 -16.37
N LEU A 493 10.87 -17.63 -15.79
CA LEU A 493 11.97 -16.96 -16.48
C LEU A 493 13.18 -17.87 -16.73
N HIS A 494 13.12 -19.15 -16.31
CA HIS A 494 14.22 -20.12 -16.44
C HIS A 494 15.55 -19.58 -15.88
N LEU A 495 15.49 -18.87 -14.74
CA LEU A 495 16.68 -18.33 -14.10
C LEU A 495 17.62 -19.47 -13.65
N PRO A 496 18.95 -19.23 -13.64
CA PRO A 496 19.89 -20.26 -13.27
C PRO A 496 19.69 -20.70 -11.81
N GLY A 497 19.70 -22.01 -11.56
CA GLY A 497 19.37 -22.60 -10.25
C GLY A 497 20.17 -22.03 -9.08
N TRP A 498 21.46 -21.75 -9.26
CA TRP A 498 22.28 -21.14 -8.21
C TRP A 498 21.76 -19.78 -7.71
N LEU A 499 21.07 -19.03 -8.57
CA LEU A 499 20.48 -17.74 -8.20
C LEU A 499 19.19 -17.94 -7.39
N LEU A 500 18.40 -18.95 -7.73
CA LEU A 500 17.20 -19.33 -6.98
C LEU A 500 17.60 -19.91 -5.62
N ASP A 501 18.58 -20.81 -5.59
CA ASP A 501 19.08 -21.44 -4.36
C ASP A 501 19.71 -20.45 -3.38
N ALA A 502 20.23 -19.33 -3.89
CA ALA A 502 20.79 -18.25 -3.06
C ALA A 502 19.71 -17.40 -2.36
N LEU A 503 18.44 -17.47 -2.78
CA LEU A 503 17.39 -16.65 -2.20
C LEU A 503 16.88 -17.25 -0.88
N PRO A 504 16.77 -16.45 0.20
CA PRO A 504 16.36 -16.96 1.51
C PRO A 504 15.01 -17.70 1.50
N PHE A 505 14.06 -17.23 0.69
CA PHE A 505 12.73 -17.82 0.58
C PHE A 505 12.71 -19.12 -0.21
N SER A 506 13.52 -19.23 -1.26
CA SER A 506 13.66 -20.45 -2.07
C SER A 506 14.48 -21.52 -1.36
N ALA A 507 15.47 -21.11 -0.55
CA ALA A 507 16.24 -22.02 0.29
C ALA A 507 15.45 -22.59 1.48
N THR A 508 14.28 -22.02 1.80
CA THR A 508 13.43 -22.50 2.88
C THR A 508 12.63 -23.73 2.41
N PRO A 509 12.57 -24.83 3.19
CA PRO A 509 11.78 -26.01 2.82
C PRO A 509 10.33 -25.65 2.53
N THR A 510 9.79 -26.11 1.41
CA THR A 510 8.44 -25.74 0.95
C THR A 510 7.35 -26.52 1.71
N GLN A 511 7.16 -26.25 2.99
CA GLN A 511 6.10 -26.86 3.80
C GLN A 511 4.70 -26.40 3.34
N PRO A 512 3.67 -27.27 3.29
CA PRO A 512 3.69 -28.70 3.63
C PRO A 512 4.03 -29.65 2.46
N LEU A 513 4.41 -29.13 1.29
CA LEU A 513 4.70 -29.91 0.08
C LEU A 513 5.91 -30.84 0.24
N GLU A 514 6.95 -30.35 0.92
CA GLU A 514 8.17 -31.12 1.24
C GLU A 514 8.27 -31.40 2.75
N PRO A 515 9.11 -32.35 3.20
CA PRO A 515 9.38 -32.55 4.63
C PRO A 515 10.32 -31.49 5.21
N LEU A 516 10.25 -31.27 6.53
CA LEU A 516 11.00 -30.21 7.20
C LEU A 516 12.49 -30.59 7.26
N SER A 517 13.33 -29.75 6.65
CA SER A 517 14.79 -29.85 6.77
C SER A 517 15.32 -28.72 7.66
N TRP A 518 16.07 -29.08 8.71
CA TRP A 518 16.63 -28.10 9.64
C TRP A 518 17.87 -27.40 9.12
N THR A 519 18.62 -28.02 8.22
CA THR A 519 19.90 -27.50 7.73
C THR A 519 19.77 -26.12 7.09
N PRO A 520 18.85 -25.89 6.12
CA PRO A 520 18.69 -24.57 5.52
C PRO A 520 18.25 -23.51 6.54
N LEU A 521 17.37 -23.88 7.48
CA LEU A 521 16.87 -22.97 8.52
C LEU A 521 17.99 -22.49 9.44
N LEU A 522 18.88 -23.39 9.86
CA LEU A 522 20.03 -23.06 10.69
C LEU A 522 21.03 -22.17 9.94
N VAL A 523 21.30 -22.46 8.67
CA VAL A 523 22.17 -21.63 7.83
C VAL A 523 21.60 -20.22 7.67
N LEU A 524 20.32 -20.09 7.35
CA LEU A 524 19.65 -18.79 7.24
C LEU A 524 19.66 -18.02 8.56
N ALA A 525 19.45 -18.70 9.69
CA ALA A 525 19.52 -18.08 11.01
C ALA A 525 20.93 -17.56 11.34
N LEU A 526 21.98 -18.32 11.00
CA LEU A 526 23.37 -17.89 11.17
C LEU A 526 23.71 -16.69 10.28
N VAL A 527 23.28 -16.71 9.01
CA VAL A 527 23.46 -15.58 8.08
C VAL A 527 22.74 -14.33 8.60
N ALA A 528 21.49 -14.47 9.04
CA ALA A 528 20.72 -13.38 9.61
C ALA A 528 21.39 -12.78 10.86
N ALA A 529 21.89 -13.65 11.76
CA ALA A 529 22.62 -13.22 12.95
C ALA A 529 23.93 -12.49 12.59
N GLY A 530 24.70 -12.99 11.63
CA GLY A 530 25.93 -12.36 11.15
C GLY A 530 25.70 -10.98 10.52
N LEU A 531 24.71 -10.86 9.64
CA LEU A 531 24.33 -9.59 9.02
C LEU A 531 23.83 -8.58 10.06
N THR A 532 23.00 -9.02 11.00
CA THR A 532 22.50 -8.17 12.09
C THR A 532 23.64 -7.69 12.98
N TRP A 533 24.55 -8.60 13.39
CA TRP A 533 25.69 -8.28 14.23
C TRP A 533 26.64 -7.27 13.56
N THR A 534 26.99 -7.50 12.30
CA THR A 534 27.89 -6.60 11.55
C THR A 534 27.30 -5.20 11.38
N GLY A 535 25.99 -5.10 11.14
CA GLY A 535 25.29 -3.81 11.09
C GLY A 535 25.27 -3.08 12.43
N ILE A 536 24.99 -3.79 13.52
CA ILE A 536 24.97 -3.22 14.89
C ILE A 536 26.37 -2.82 15.35
N ASP A 537 27.40 -3.65 15.10
CA ASP A 537 28.77 -3.33 15.47
C ASP A 537 29.27 -2.08 14.73
N ARG A 538 28.96 -1.96 13.42
CA ARG A 538 29.28 -0.76 12.66
C ARG A 538 28.53 0.47 13.18
N PHE A 539 27.23 0.34 13.48
CA PHE A 539 26.43 1.41 14.07
C PHE A 539 26.99 1.88 15.43
N ALA A 540 27.48 0.96 16.25
CA ALA A 540 28.08 1.29 17.54
C ALA A 540 29.34 2.15 17.42
N ARG A 541 30.07 2.06 16.30
CA ARG A 541 31.36 2.74 16.08
C ARG A 541 31.31 3.96 15.15
N ARG A 542 30.22 4.17 14.41
CA ARG A 542 30.07 5.30 13.47
C ARG A 542 29.31 6.47 14.07
N ASP A 543 29.48 7.67 13.56
CA ASP A 543 28.68 8.82 14.01
C ASP A 543 27.21 8.71 13.58
N VAL A 544 26.36 9.38 14.35
CA VAL A 544 24.91 9.49 14.10
C VAL A 544 24.71 10.53 13.00
N LEU A 545 24.03 10.15 11.93
CA LEU A 545 23.83 11.00 10.76
C LEU A 545 22.38 11.50 10.69
N THR A 546 22.17 12.75 11.08
CA THR A 546 20.92 13.47 10.81
C THR A 546 20.84 13.84 9.32
N GLY A 547 19.64 13.70 8.73
CA GLY A 547 19.41 13.86 7.28
C GLY A 547 19.22 12.55 6.55
#